data_AF-A0A8H9ILZ6-F1
#
_entry.id   AF-A0A8H9ILZ6-F1
#
_cell.length_a   1.000
_cell.length_b   1.000
_cell.length_c   1.000
_cell.angle_alpha   90.00
_cell.angle_beta   90.00
_cell.angle_gamma   90.00
#
_symmetry.space_group_name_H-M   'P 1'
#
loop_
_entity.id
_entity.type
_entity.pdbx_description
1 polymer ?
#
loop_
_entity_poly.entity_id
_entity_poly.type
_entity_poly.pdbx_seq_one_letter_code
_entity_poly.pdbx_strand_id
1 'polypeptide(L)'
;MHTQRFLVNRWNTETGARVRDKVLAGLKNSVEVRAILDPYVLDHEDNKEPYGYPIYPPDAMVESEFWVLTHDDLRGIKFYNEDMSNTPSFEKKTLNYASFYNCNLAGSNLEMTDLSYTRFEKCNLTSTVFSASGGFCTQITDCVAINACFWHSGFRECDFSGTDFRGAYFESVLIENLKVNYRTQFDLDPSRQWESRTMPADQLPDFLRSIRLAYERAELWSHVDKYVYREKTAQRKHILWPYLKLQRSAPEFFIWAGSLTSGLLSGYATKPVRVLLWGMLLALGFSGLYLWLGTPGTHESIWAAYLESVYLSLTTFATLGFGDVAYSADKPWLRLLSTAEALVGAI
;
A
#
# COMPACT_ATOMS: atom_id res chain seq x y z
N MET A 1 -14.13 15.32 -24.01
CA MET A 1 -14.26 16.74 -23.63
C MET A 1 -15.68 17.30 -23.80
N HIS A 2 -16.45 16.95 -24.84
CA HIS A 2 -17.81 17.48 -24.99
C HIS A 2 -18.82 16.98 -23.94
N THR A 3 -18.78 15.70 -23.53
CA THR A 3 -19.68 15.13 -22.50
C THR A 3 -19.46 15.67 -21.09
N GLN A 4 -18.23 16.03 -20.71
CA GLN A 4 -17.94 16.63 -19.40
C GLN A 4 -18.59 18.01 -19.22
N ARG A 5 -18.70 18.80 -20.30
CA ARG A 5 -19.27 20.15 -20.26
C ARG A 5 -20.70 20.15 -19.75
N PHE A 6 -21.49 19.16 -20.20
CA PHE A 6 -22.88 19.00 -19.82
C PHE A 6 -23.09 18.54 -18.37
N LEU A 7 -22.16 17.74 -17.82
CA LEU A 7 -22.24 17.24 -16.44
C LEU A 7 -22.00 18.33 -15.38
N VAL A 8 -21.14 19.30 -15.67
CA VAL A 8 -20.70 20.30 -14.68
C VAL A 8 -21.71 21.43 -14.47
N ASN A 9 -22.47 21.78 -15.50
CA ASN A 9 -23.35 22.96 -15.47
C ASN A 9 -24.78 22.65 -15.00
N ARG A 10 -25.26 21.41 -15.17
CA ARG A 10 -26.66 21.07 -14.85
C ARG A 10 -27.05 21.35 -13.40
N TRP A 11 -26.14 21.11 -12.45
CA TRP A 11 -26.36 21.36 -11.02
C TRP A 11 -26.31 22.85 -10.63
N ASN A 12 -25.87 23.72 -11.54
CA ASN A 12 -25.79 25.17 -11.31
C ASN A 12 -27.02 25.93 -11.83
N THR A 13 -27.92 25.26 -12.57
CA THR A 13 -29.22 25.83 -12.95
C THR A 13 -30.10 26.04 -11.72
N GLU A 14 -31.10 26.93 -11.79
CA GLU A 14 -32.02 27.15 -10.67
C GLU A 14 -32.73 25.86 -10.24
N THR A 15 -33.23 25.10 -11.22
CA THR A 15 -33.84 23.78 -10.98
C THR A 15 -32.82 22.79 -10.42
N GLY A 16 -31.62 22.72 -11.00
CA GLY A 16 -30.58 21.79 -10.55
C GLY A 16 -30.10 22.06 -9.13
N ALA A 17 -29.98 23.33 -8.73
CA ALA A 17 -29.66 23.70 -7.35
C ALA A 17 -30.76 23.25 -6.39
N ARG A 18 -32.04 23.48 -6.73
CA ARG A 18 -33.18 23.01 -5.93
C ARG A 18 -33.23 21.48 -5.82
N VAL A 19 -32.92 20.77 -6.91
CA VAL A 19 -32.86 19.30 -6.90
C VAL A 19 -31.69 18.82 -6.06
N ARG A 20 -30.50 19.43 -6.18
CA ARG A 20 -29.34 19.14 -5.33
C ARG A 20 -29.67 19.27 -3.85
N ASP A 21 -30.37 20.34 -3.46
CA ASP A 21 -30.73 20.57 -2.06
C ASP A 21 -31.75 19.53 -1.56
N LYS A 22 -32.67 19.08 -2.42
CA LYS A 22 -33.54 17.93 -2.13
C LYS A 22 -32.73 16.64 -1.99
N VAL A 23 -31.78 16.38 -2.90
CA VAL A 23 -30.88 15.21 -2.82
C VAL A 23 -30.10 15.24 -1.52
N LEU A 24 -29.53 16.38 -1.13
CA LEU A 24 -28.84 16.56 0.15
C LEU A 24 -29.75 16.24 1.34
N ALA A 25 -30.96 16.80 1.35
CA ALA A 25 -31.95 16.49 2.39
C ALA A 25 -32.33 15.00 2.39
N GLY A 26 -32.41 14.38 1.22
CA GLY A 26 -32.68 12.95 1.08
C GLY A 26 -31.54 12.09 1.62
N LEU A 27 -30.29 12.43 1.32
CA LEU A 27 -29.10 11.77 1.84
C LEU A 27 -29.04 11.87 3.37
N LYS A 28 -29.33 13.05 3.94
CA LYS A 28 -29.35 13.27 5.41
C LYS A 28 -30.42 12.47 6.14
N ASN A 29 -31.57 12.28 5.50
CA ASN A 29 -32.73 11.63 6.11
C ASN A 29 -32.93 10.18 5.62
N SER A 30 -31.94 9.59 4.95
CA SER A 30 -32.00 8.24 4.37
C SER A 30 -33.20 8.00 3.45
N VAL A 31 -33.62 9.03 2.72
CA VAL A 31 -34.68 8.96 1.70
C VAL A 31 -34.08 8.44 0.41
N GLU A 32 -34.88 7.71 -0.36
CA GLU A 32 -34.50 7.16 -1.65
C GLU A 32 -34.27 8.28 -2.67
N VAL A 33 -33.00 8.56 -2.97
CA VAL A 33 -32.58 9.59 -3.94
C VAL A 33 -33.17 9.33 -5.33
N ARG A 34 -33.46 8.06 -5.69
CA ARG A 34 -34.09 7.69 -6.96
C ARG A 34 -35.42 8.39 -7.17
N ALA A 35 -36.26 8.48 -6.15
CA ALA A 35 -37.57 9.13 -6.21
C ALA A 35 -37.46 10.66 -6.41
N ILE A 36 -36.36 11.27 -5.94
CA ILE A 36 -36.09 12.70 -6.13
C ILE A 36 -35.69 12.97 -7.58
N LEU A 37 -34.97 12.04 -8.20
CA LEU A 37 -34.42 12.16 -9.55
C LEU A 37 -35.37 11.68 -10.65
N ASP A 38 -36.35 10.82 -10.32
CA ASP A 38 -37.33 10.24 -11.25
C ASP A 38 -37.96 11.25 -12.23
N PRO A 39 -38.42 12.45 -11.81
CA PRO A 39 -39.04 13.41 -12.73
C PRO A 39 -38.07 14.06 -13.72
N TYR A 40 -36.77 13.86 -13.53
CA TYR A 40 -35.70 14.50 -14.30
C TYR A 40 -34.91 13.51 -15.15
N VAL A 41 -35.34 12.24 -15.21
CA VAL A 41 -34.70 11.24 -16.07
C VAL A 41 -34.96 11.58 -17.52
N LEU A 42 -33.89 11.66 -18.30
CA LEU A 42 -33.93 11.95 -19.72
C LEU A 42 -34.52 10.76 -20.48
N ASP A 43 -35.76 10.90 -20.95
CA ASP A 43 -36.42 9.91 -21.80
C ASP A 43 -35.85 9.99 -23.23
N HIS A 44 -35.13 8.96 -23.65
CA HIS A 44 -34.53 8.89 -24.98
C HIS A 44 -34.48 7.44 -25.48
N GLU A 45 -34.75 7.24 -26.77
CA GLU A 45 -34.93 5.88 -27.32
C GLU A 45 -33.70 4.99 -27.16
N ASP A 46 -32.51 5.60 -27.25
CA ASP A 46 -31.22 4.93 -27.11
C ASP A 46 -30.78 4.68 -25.66
N ASN A 47 -31.46 5.28 -24.67
CA ASN A 47 -31.13 5.14 -23.24
C ASN A 47 -32.17 4.30 -22.49
N LYS A 48 -32.83 3.35 -23.18
CA LYS A 48 -33.84 2.45 -22.57
C LYS A 48 -33.25 1.42 -21.61
N GLU A 49 -31.94 1.16 -21.68
CA GLU A 49 -31.25 0.24 -20.77
C GLU A 49 -30.54 1.03 -19.65
N PRO A 50 -31.03 0.97 -18.39
CA PRO A 50 -30.46 1.76 -17.28
C PRO A 50 -29.00 1.45 -16.94
N TYR A 51 -28.52 0.27 -17.34
CA TYR A 51 -27.18 -0.24 -17.05
C TYR A 51 -26.34 -0.49 -18.31
N GLY A 52 -26.82 -0.05 -19.48
CA GLY A 52 -26.08 -0.10 -20.75
C GLY A 52 -24.98 0.96 -20.83
N TYR A 53 -24.33 1.10 -21.99
CA TYR A 53 -23.47 2.24 -22.27
C TYR A 53 -24.34 3.46 -22.55
N PRO A 54 -24.46 4.44 -21.63
CA PRO A 54 -25.38 5.54 -21.81
C PRO A 54 -24.94 6.39 -23.00
N ILE A 55 -25.85 6.61 -23.93
CA ILE A 55 -25.67 7.52 -25.06
C ILE A 55 -25.98 8.93 -24.57
N TYR A 56 -25.20 9.90 -25.02
CA TYR A 56 -25.34 11.30 -24.63
C TYR A 56 -25.93 12.08 -25.81
N PRO A 57 -27.26 12.06 -26.02
CA PRO A 57 -27.92 12.76 -27.12
C PRO A 57 -27.74 14.28 -26.98
N PRO A 58 -26.93 14.94 -27.83
CA PRO A 58 -26.62 16.36 -27.68
C PRO A 58 -27.85 17.26 -27.87
N ASP A 59 -28.85 16.77 -28.60
CA ASP A 59 -30.14 17.40 -28.87
C ASP A 59 -31.08 17.39 -27.65
N ALA A 60 -31.02 16.36 -26.81
CA ALA A 60 -31.79 16.29 -25.57
C ALA A 60 -31.06 16.90 -24.36
N MET A 61 -29.74 17.10 -24.44
CA MET A 61 -28.92 17.68 -23.37
C MET A 61 -28.80 19.20 -23.47
N VAL A 62 -29.83 19.91 -23.00
CA VAL A 62 -29.84 21.38 -22.99
C VAL A 62 -29.14 21.91 -21.73
N GLU A 63 -28.22 22.88 -21.88
CA GLU A 63 -27.48 23.46 -20.74
C GLU A 63 -28.37 24.25 -19.77
N SER A 64 -29.53 24.74 -20.21
CA SER A 64 -30.46 25.53 -19.40
C SER A 64 -31.39 24.70 -18.51
N GLU A 65 -31.48 23.39 -18.73
CA GLU A 65 -32.40 22.51 -18.01
C GLU A 65 -31.66 21.47 -17.17
N PHE A 66 -32.32 21.02 -16.10
CA PHE A 66 -31.79 19.97 -15.24
C PHE A 66 -32.29 18.61 -15.68
N TRP A 67 -31.37 17.66 -15.87
CA TRP A 67 -31.66 16.29 -16.28
C TRP A 67 -30.63 15.31 -15.71
N VAL A 68 -31.02 14.04 -15.65
CA VAL A 68 -30.17 12.91 -15.27
C VAL A 68 -30.35 11.76 -16.25
N LEU A 69 -29.32 10.93 -16.45
CA LEU A 69 -29.46 9.78 -17.36
C LEU A 69 -30.18 8.59 -16.71
N THR A 70 -30.05 8.44 -15.40
CA THR A 70 -30.67 7.38 -14.64
C THR A 70 -31.06 7.89 -13.27
N HIS A 71 -31.90 7.14 -12.55
CA HIS A 71 -32.29 7.43 -11.17
C HIS A 71 -31.12 7.41 -10.17
N ASP A 72 -29.95 6.93 -10.57
CA ASP A 72 -28.74 6.82 -9.74
C ASP A 72 -27.62 7.80 -10.18
N ASP A 73 -27.92 8.71 -11.10
CA ASP A 73 -26.97 9.64 -11.67
C ASP A 73 -26.77 10.89 -10.80
N LEU A 74 -25.69 10.85 -10.01
CA LEU A 74 -25.20 11.99 -9.21
C LEU A 74 -23.90 12.58 -9.78
N ARG A 75 -23.61 12.33 -11.06
CA ARG A 75 -22.34 12.77 -11.66
C ARG A 75 -22.23 14.29 -11.64
N GLY A 76 -21.06 14.80 -11.26
CA GLY A 76 -20.78 16.23 -11.17
C GLY A 76 -21.42 16.95 -9.97
N ILE A 77 -22.13 16.25 -9.08
CA ILE A 77 -22.75 16.88 -7.89
C ILE A 77 -21.66 17.42 -6.96
N LYS A 78 -21.95 18.55 -6.28
CA LYS A 78 -20.99 19.20 -5.39
C LYS A 78 -21.60 19.47 -4.03
N PHE A 79 -20.93 19.01 -2.98
CA PHE A 79 -21.29 19.27 -1.59
C PHE A 79 -20.11 19.89 -0.83
N TYR A 80 -20.41 20.89 0.00
CA TYR A 80 -19.43 21.66 0.74
C TYR A 80 -19.88 21.83 2.18
N ASN A 81 -19.06 21.42 3.15
CA ASN A 81 -19.33 21.59 4.59
C ASN A 81 -20.63 20.90 5.07
N GLU A 82 -20.96 19.75 4.48
CA GLU A 82 -22.21 19.04 4.77
C GLU A 82 -21.99 17.82 5.65
N ASP A 83 -22.96 17.53 6.53
CA ASP A 83 -23.01 16.27 7.27
C ASP A 83 -23.96 15.27 6.59
N MET A 84 -23.42 14.15 6.15
CA MET A 84 -24.10 13.02 5.53
C MET A 84 -23.61 11.70 6.15
N SER A 85 -23.27 11.73 7.45
CA SER A 85 -22.84 10.55 8.18
C SER A 85 -23.94 9.49 8.27
N ASN A 86 -23.54 8.22 8.26
CA ASN A 86 -24.40 7.03 8.35
C ASN A 86 -25.47 6.90 7.24
N THR A 87 -25.36 7.67 6.16
CA THR A 87 -26.32 7.56 5.06
C THR A 87 -26.11 6.26 4.26
N PRO A 88 -27.15 5.45 4.02
CA PRO A 88 -27.08 4.32 3.11
C PRO A 88 -27.30 4.73 1.64
N SER A 89 -27.72 5.97 1.40
CA SER A 89 -28.32 6.38 0.12
C SER A 89 -27.31 6.60 -1.03
N PHE A 90 -26.01 6.44 -0.77
CA PHE A 90 -24.98 6.48 -1.81
C PHE A 90 -24.77 5.14 -2.52
N GLU A 91 -25.26 4.02 -1.98
CA GLU A 91 -25.07 2.69 -2.58
C GLU A 91 -25.50 2.69 -4.06
N LYS A 92 -24.64 2.11 -4.93
CA LYS A 92 -24.83 1.97 -6.39
C LYS A 92 -24.94 3.29 -7.18
N LYS A 93 -24.76 4.46 -6.54
CA LYS A 93 -24.80 5.75 -7.23
C LYS A 93 -23.60 5.94 -8.15
N THR A 94 -23.82 6.63 -9.27
CA THR A 94 -22.72 7.09 -10.13
C THR A 94 -22.29 8.49 -9.68
N LEU A 95 -21.08 8.59 -9.14
CA LEU A 95 -20.53 9.81 -8.56
C LEU A 95 -19.42 10.42 -9.40
N ASN A 96 -19.27 9.98 -10.66
CA ASN A 96 -18.24 10.51 -11.55
C ASN A 96 -18.18 12.05 -11.54
N TYR A 97 -16.99 12.62 -11.41
CA TYR A 97 -16.76 14.07 -11.34
C TYR A 97 -17.43 14.79 -10.14
N ALA A 98 -17.99 14.06 -9.17
CA ALA A 98 -18.55 14.68 -7.98
C ALA A 98 -17.45 15.27 -7.09
N SER A 99 -17.81 16.26 -6.28
CA SER A 99 -16.90 16.92 -5.35
C SER A 99 -17.51 17.02 -3.96
N PHE A 100 -16.78 16.52 -2.98
CA PHE A 100 -17.07 16.61 -1.56
C PHE A 100 -15.91 17.37 -0.90
N TYR A 101 -16.21 18.52 -0.32
CA TYR A 101 -15.23 19.34 0.38
C TYR A 101 -15.65 19.55 1.83
N ASN A 102 -14.80 19.15 2.77
CA ASN A 102 -15.05 19.30 4.19
C ASN A 102 -16.39 18.70 4.65
N CYS A 103 -16.78 17.57 4.05
CA CYS A 103 -18.02 16.86 4.39
C CYS A 103 -17.79 15.75 5.41
N ASN A 104 -18.79 15.47 6.23
CA ASN A 104 -18.83 14.30 7.10
C ASN A 104 -19.59 13.16 6.42
N LEU A 105 -18.89 12.08 6.09
CA LEU A 105 -19.40 10.85 5.48
C LEU A 105 -19.09 9.64 6.36
N ALA A 106 -18.82 9.86 7.66
CA ALA A 106 -18.49 8.77 8.56
C ALA A 106 -19.62 7.74 8.63
N GLY A 107 -19.29 6.46 8.49
CA GLY A 107 -20.25 5.36 8.50
C GLY A 107 -21.19 5.29 7.29
N SER A 108 -21.02 6.14 6.26
CA SER A 108 -21.87 6.07 5.07
C SER A 108 -21.58 4.85 4.20
N ASN A 109 -22.57 4.37 3.46
CA ASN A 109 -22.42 3.28 2.51
C ASN A 109 -22.25 3.80 1.08
N LEU A 110 -21.03 3.70 0.53
CA LEU A 110 -20.69 3.93 -0.89
C LEU A 110 -20.38 2.60 -1.61
N GLU A 111 -21.02 1.51 -1.22
CA GLU A 111 -20.88 0.24 -1.90
C GLU A 111 -21.33 0.33 -3.37
N MET A 112 -20.55 -0.30 -4.26
CA MET A 112 -20.80 -0.36 -5.71
C MET A 112 -20.93 1.01 -6.40
N THR A 113 -20.34 2.08 -5.83
CA THR A 113 -20.33 3.39 -6.48
C THR A 113 -19.19 3.52 -7.49
N ASP A 114 -19.48 4.13 -8.64
CA ASP A 114 -18.45 4.59 -9.57
C ASP A 114 -17.94 5.96 -9.16
N LEU A 115 -16.66 6.01 -8.80
CA LEU A 115 -15.97 7.16 -8.24
C LEU A 115 -15.01 7.82 -9.23
N SER A 116 -15.06 7.49 -10.53
CA SER A 116 -14.06 8.02 -11.46
C SER A 116 -14.08 9.56 -11.51
N TYR A 117 -12.91 10.18 -11.35
CA TYR A 117 -12.73 11.64 -11.22
C TYR A 117 -13.45 12.30 -10.03
N THR A 118 -13.93 11.53 -9.05
CA THR A 118 -14.53 12.06 -7.83
C THR A 118 -13.45 12.66 -6.93
N ARG A 119 -13.76 13.77 -6.27
CA ARG A 119 -12.90 14.40 -5.28
C ARG A 119 -13.54 14.38 -3.89
N PHE A 120 -12.86 13.75 -2.95
CA PHE A 120 -13.05 13.91 -1.51
C PHE A 120 -11.86 14.71 -0.99
N GLU A 121 -12.11 15.91 -0.48
CA GLU A 121 -11.08 16.78 0.09
C GLU A 121 -11.48 17.17 1.51
N LYS A 122 -10.60 16.98 2.50
CA LYS A 122 -10.85 17.31 3.91
C LYS A 122 -12.09 16.66 4.50
N CYS A 123 -12.50 15.51 3.96
CA CYS A 123 -13.70 14.82 4.40
C CYS A 123 -13.40 13.84 5.55
N ASN A 124 -14.40 13.64 6.42
CA ASN A 124 -14.39 12.52 7.35
C ASN A 124 -15.02 11.30 6.68
N LEU A 125 -14.20 10.29 6.40
CA LEU A 125 -14.55 9.00 5.79
C LEU A 125 -14.36 7.83 6.80
N THR A 126 -14.44 8.13 8.10
CA THR A 126 -14.23 7.13 9.15
C THR A 126 -15.31 6.05 9.06
N SER A 127 -14.91 4.78 9.01
CA SER A 127 -15.81 3.63 8.88
C SER A 127 -16.75 3.69 7.66
N THR A 128 -16.39 4.46 6.63
CA THR A 128 -17.12 4.49 5.36
C THR A 128 -16.92 3.19 4.59
N VAL A 129 -17.97 2.69 3.94
CA VAL A 129 -17.93 1.46 3.15
C VAL A 129 -17.77 1.81 1.67
N PHE A 130 -16.62 1.44 1.11
CA PHE A 130 -16.25 1.55 -0.31
C PHE A 130 -16.21 0.17 -0.99
N SER A 131 -16.95 -0.81 -0.47
CA SER A 131 -17.00 -2.19 -1.00
C SER A 131 -17.41 -2.22 -2.47
N ALA A 132 -16.69 -2.96 -3.31
CA ALA A 132 -16.92 -3.06 -4.75
C ALA A 132 -17.02 -1.70 -5.48
N SER A 133 -16.50 -0.62 -4.88
CA SER A 133 -16.47 0.72 -5.46
C SER A 133 -15.10 0.99 -6.08
N GLY A 134 -14.99 2.08 -6.84
CA GLY A 134 -13.71 2.45 -7.40
C GLY A 134 -13.85 3.32 -8.62
N GLY A 135 -12.71 3.58 -9.25
CA GLY A 135 -12.69 4.40 -10.46
C GLY A 135 -11.29 4.86 -10.83
N PHE A 136 -11.24 5.55 -11.96
CA PHE A 136 -10.04 6.18 -12.48
C PHE A 136 -9.90 7.61 -11.95
N CYS A 137 -8.68 8.04 -11.56
CA CYS A 137 -8.42 9.40 -11.11
C CYS A 137 -9.27 9.87 -9.90
N THR A 138 -9.65 8.94 -9.02
CA THR A 138 -10.31 9.27 -7.74
C THR A 138 -9.33 10.01 -6.84
N GLN A 139 -9.77 11.09 -6.20
CA GLN A 139 -8.96 11.89 -5.28
C GLN A 139 -9.58 11.77 -3.88
N ILE A 140 -8.83 11.20 -2.94
CA ILE A 140 -9.17 11.17 -1.51
C ILE A 140 -8.03 11.87 -0.77
N THR A 141 -8.09 13.19 -0.67
CA THR A 141 -6.97 14.02 -0.22
C THR A 141 -7.26 14.72 1.10
N ASP A 142 -6.28 14.74 2.00
CA ASP A 142 -6.38 15.33 3.34
C ASP A 142 -7.62 14.85 4.13
N CYS A 143 -8.05 13.61 3.91
CA CYS A 143 -9.24 13.03 4.55
C CYS A 143 -8.88 12.17 5.77
N VAL A 144 -9.89 11.78 6.54
CA VAL A 144 -9.77 10.77 7.62
C VAL A 144 -10.55 9.52 7.21
N ALA A 145 -9.89 8.48 6.72
CA ALA A 145 -10.48 7.22 6.25
C ALA A 145 -10.17 6.05 7.21
N ILE A 146 -10.14 6.34 8.51
CA ILE A 146 -9.84 5.35 9.55
C ILE A 146 -10.95 4.29 9.58
N ASN A 147 -10.58 3.01 9.67
CA ASN A 147 -11.51 1.87 9.67
C ASN A 147 -12.43 1.78 8.43
N ALA A 148 -12.12 2.49 7.34
CA ALA A 148 -12.88 2.40 6.10
C ALA A 148 -12.72 1.01 5.44
N CYS A 149 -13.75 0.55 4.74
CA CYS A 149 -13.74 -0.74 4.06
C CYS A 149 -13.58 -0.56 2.56
N PHE A 150 -12.53 -1.12 1.97
CA PHE A 150 -12.24 -1.07 0.54
C PHE A 150 -12.41 -2.45 -0.13
N TRP A 151 -13.15 -3.39 0.47
CA TRP A 151 -13.27 -4.76 -0.04
C TRP A 151 -13.65 -4.82 -1.53
N HIS A 152 -12.89 -5.57 -2.34
CA HIS A 152 -13.12 -5.68 -3.80
C HIS A 152 -13.14 -4.35 -4.57
N SER A 153 -12.50 -3.30 -4.06
CA SER A 153 -12.43 -2.01 -4.74
C SER A 153 -11.28 -1.92 -5.76
N GLY A 154 -11.41 -1.00 -6.71
CA GLY A 154 -10.41 -0.77 -7.76
C GLY A 154 -10.07 0.71 -7.93
N PHE A 155 -8.80 1.07 -7.68
CA PHE A 155 -8.29 2.43 -7.80
C PHE A 155 -7.11 2.49 -8.76
N ARG A 156 -7.28 3.23 -9.86
CA ARG A 156 -6.25 3.45 -10.88
C ARG A 156 -5.95 4.93 -11.02
N GLU A 157 -4.67 5.29 -11.00
CA GLU A 157 -4.21 6.68 -11.16
C GLU A 157 -4.83 7.64 -10.14
N CYS A 158 -5.04 7.15 -8.91
CA CYS A 158 -5.72 7.88 -7.84
C CYS A 158 -4.74 8.69 -6.98
N ASP A 159 -5.26 9.69 -6.26
CA ASP A 159 -4.48 10.52 -5.33
C ASP A 159 -5.02 10.38 -3.90
N PHE A 160 -4.24 9.74 -3.03
CA PHE A 160 -4.54 9.53 -1.61
C PHE A 160 -3.64 10.40 -0.69
N SER A 161 -3.11 11.50 -1.22
CA SER A 161 -2.22 12.41 -0.50
C SER A 161 -2.86 12.98 0.76
N GLY A 162 -2.17 12.89 1.90
CA GLY A 162 -2.60 13.49 3.16
C GLY A 162 -3.70 12.76 3.92
N THR A 163 -4.17 11.62 3.41
CA THR A 163 -5.26 10.86 4.02
C THR A 163 -4.76 9.81 5.01
N ASP A 164 -5.49 9.63 6.09
CA ASP A 164 -5.24 8.61 7.11
C ASP A 164 -6.12 7.36 6.89
N PHE A 165 -5.49 6.23 6.57
CA PHE A 165 -6.13 4.93 6.32
C PHE A 165 -5.88 3.90 7.43
N ARG A 166 -5.49 4.33 8.64
CA ARG A 166 -5.27 3.39 9.75
C ARG A 166 -6.54 2.58 10.05
N GLY A 167 -6.39 1.29 10.30
CA GLY A 167 -7.48 0.35 10.53
C GLY A 167 -8.32 0.01 9.29
N ALA A 168 -8.03 0.57 8.11
CA ALA A 168 -8.80 0.28 6.92
C ALA A 168 -8.62 -1.17 6.43
N TYR A 169 -9.65 -1.70 5.77
CA TYR A 169 -9.73 -3.07 5.28
C TYR A 169 -9.53 -3.12 3.76
N PHE A 170 -8.58 -3.92 3.27
CA PHE A 170 -8.13 -3.90 1.86
C PHE A 170 -8.17 -5.28 1.16
N GLU A 171 -9.08 -6.18 1.56
CA GLU A 171 -9.21 -7.48 0.89
C GLU A 171 -9.58 -7.31 -0.60
N SER A 172 -8.84 -8.00 -1.46
CA SER A 172 -9.02 -8.04 -2.91
C SER A 172 -9.06 -6.66 -3.58
N VAL A 173 -8.28 -5.71 -3.04
CA VAL A 173 -8.15 -4.36 -3.58
C VAL A 173 -7.15 -4.32 -4.73
N LEU A 174 -7.53 -3.67 -5.83
CA LEU A 174 -6.62 -3.32 -6.90
C LEU A 174 -6.19 -1.85 -6.75
N ILE A 175 -4.90 -1.62 -6.49
CA ILE A 175 -4.31 -0.27 -6.47
C ILE A 175 -3.20 -0.20 -7.52
N GLU A 176 -3.40 0.67 -8.50
CA GLU A 176 -2.43 0.94 -9.56
C GLU A 176 -2.18 2.44 -9.67
N ASN A 177 -0.90 2.82 -9.79
CA ASN A 177 -0.50 4.21 -9.96
C ASN A 177 -1.02 5.18 -8.89
N LEU A 178 -0.99 4.76 -7.63
CA LEU A 178 -1.40 5.58 -6.51
C LEU A 178 -0.38 6.68 -6.20
N LYS A 179 -0.87 7.91 -6.02
CA LYS A 179 -0.11 9.04 -5.48
C LYS A 179 -0.35 9.18 -3.98
N VAL A 180 0.74 9.40 -3.24
CA VAL A 180 0.75 9.59 -1.79
C VAL A 180 1.74 10.71 -1.43
N ASN A 181 1.68 11.21 -0.20
CA ASN A 181 2.65 12.18 0.31
C ASN A 181 3.11 11.82 1.74
N TYR A 182 3.98 12.64 2.33
CA TYR A 182 4.54 12.40 3.67
C TYR A 182 3.51 12.40 4.82
N ARG A 183 2.29 12.89 4.56
CA ARG A 183 1.18 12.89 5.53
C ARG A 183 0.27 11.68 5.37
N THR A 184 0.31 10.98 4.25
CA THR A 184 -0.51 9.78 4.01
C THR A 184 -0.09 8.67 4.96
N GLN A 185 -1.05 8.09 5.69
CA GLN A 185 -0.80 7.04 6.67
C GLN A 185 -1.54 5.76 6.28
N PHE A 186 -0.79 4.66 6.23
CA PHE A 186 -1.32 3.30 6.13
C PHE A 186 -0.72 2.47 7.25
N ASP A 187 -1.43 1.43 7.69
CA ASP A 187 -0.86 0.45 8.59
C ASP A 187 0.07 -0.50 7.82
N LEU A 188 1.19 -0.88 8.46
CA LEU A 188 2.03 -1.99 8.01
C LEU A 188 1.33 -3.35 8.19
N ASP A 189 0.37 -3.38 9.11
CA ASP A 189 -0.49 -4.51 9.42
C ASP A 189 -1.93 -4.04 9.29
N PRO A 190 -2.47 -3.96 8.06
CA PRO A 190 -3.84 -3.50 7.83
C PRO A 190 -4.84 -4.42 8.51
N SER A 191 -6.08 -3.92 8.68
CA SER A 191 -7.13 -4.74 9.26
C SER A 191 -7.31 -6.02 8.44
N ARG A 192 -7.35 -7.16 9.13
CA ARG A 192 -7.57 -8.47 8.53
C ARG A 192 -9.01 -8.93 8.62
N GLN A 193 -9.83 -8.21 9.38
CA GLN A 193 -11.21 -8.56 9.64
C GLN A 193 -12.10 -7.36 9.41
N TRP A 194 -13.21 -7.60 8.73
CA TRP A 194 -14.27 -6.63 8.60
C TRP A 194 -15.59 -7.40 8.63
N GLU A 195 -16.42 -7.10 9.61
CA GLU A 195 -17.64 -7.84 9.91
C GLU A 195 -17.39 -9.36 10.00
N SER A 196 -17.97 -10.16 9.10
CA SER A 196 -17.80 -11.61 9.02
C SER A 196 -16.66 -12.05 8.08
N ARG A 197 -15.97 -11.09 7.44
CA ARG A 197 -14.93 -11.35 6.42
C ARG A 197 -13.55 -11.36 7.03
N THR A 198 -12.69 -12.19 6.45
CA THR A 198 -11.27 -12.29 6.80
C THR A 198 -10.43 -12.21 5.54
N MET A 199 -9.50 -11.25 5.49
CA MET A 199 -8.61 -11.11 4.35
C MET A 199 -7.69 -12.35 4.25
N PRO A 200 -7.63 -13.03 3.09
CA PRO A 200 -6.69 -14.11 2.85
C PRO A 200 -5.24 -13.64 3.06
N ALA A 201 -4.44 -14.44 3.77
CA ALA A 201 -3.10 -14.02 4.20
C ALA A 201 -2.08 -13.91 3.05
N ASP A 202 -2.35 -14.57 1.94
CA ASP A 202 -1.61 -14.55 0.68
C ASP A 202 -1.80 -13.27 -0.14
N GLN A 203 -2.86 -12.49 0.09
CA GLN A 203 -3.08 -11.19 -0.56
C GLN A 203 -2.28 -10.04 0.08
N LEU A 204 -1.89 -10.19 1.35
CA LEU A 204 -1.18 -9.15 2.10
C LEU A 204 0.12 -8.68 1.41
N PRO A 205 0.99 -9.55 0.85
CA PRO A 205 2.18 -9.11 0.13
C PRO A 205 1.88 -8.23 -1.08
N ASP A 206 0.81 -8.51 -1.84
CA ASP A 206 0.45 -7.71 -3.02
C ASP A 206 -0.06 -6.32 -2.63
N PHE A 207 -0.86 -6.24 -1.57
CA PHE A 207 -1.25 -4.95 -0.99
C PHE A 207 -0.03 -4.16 -0.49
N LEU A 208 0.87 -4.79 0.27
CA LEU A 208 2.08 -4.10 0.76
C LEU A 208 2.97 -3.62 -0.39
N ARG A 209 3.04 -4.39 -1.48
CA ARG A 209 3.77 -4.04 -2.70
C ARG A 209 3.17 -2.81 -3.39
N SER A 210 1.84 -2.73 -3.52
CA SER A 210 1.19 -1.57 -4.17
C SER A 210 1.44 -0.27 -3.37
N ILE A 211 1.33 -0.33 -2.04
CA ILE A 211 1.63 0.81 -1.17
C ILE A 211 3.12 1.17 -1.19
N ARG A 212 4.03 0.18 -1.19
CA ARG A 212 5.47 0.42 -1.34
C ARG A 212 5.79 1.20 -2.61
N LEU A 213 5.24 0.76 -3.76
CA LEU A 213 5.47 1.41 -5.04
C LEU A 213 4.94 2.85 -5.06
N ALA A 214 3.84 3.12 -4.34
CA ALA A 214 3.33 4.48 -4.17
C ALA A 214 4.32 5.36 -3.39
N TYR A 215 4.84 4.88 -2.26
CA TYR A 215 5.85 5.61 -1.48
C TYR A 215 7.19 5.79 -2.21
N GLU A 216 7.59 4.81 -3.02
CA GLU A 216 8.79 4.86 -3.85
C GLU A 216 8.70 5.98 -4.90
N ARG A 217 7.56 6.09 -5.58
CA ARG A 217 7.28 7.18 -6.53
C ARG A 217 7.20 8.55 -5.89
N ALA A 218 6.84 8.60 -4.61
CA ALA A 218 6.81 9.84 -3.82
C ALA A 218 8.16 10.17 -3.18
N GLU A 219 9.22 9.38 -3.41
CA GLU A 219 10.57 9.53 -2.85
C GLU A 219 10.63 9.48 -1.30
N LEU A 220 9.69 8.75 -0.68
CA LEU A 220 9.57 8.62 0.78
C LEU A 220 10.28 7.38 1.30
N TRP A 221 11.62 7.36 1.17
CA TRP A 221 12.48 6.19 1.43
C TRP A 221 12.33 5.55 2.81
N SER A 222 12.10 6.35 3.86
CA SER A 222 11.89 5.84 5.23
C SER A 222 10.64 4.97 5.37
N HIS A 223 9.63 5.19 4.52
CA HIS A 223 8.44 4.35 4.44
C HIS A 223 8.72 3.14 3.55
N VAL A 224 9.36 3.35 2.40
CA VAL A 224 9.73 2.28 1.46
C VAL A 224 10.44 1.14 2.19
N ASP A 225 11.46 1.43 3.00
CA ASP A 225 12.21 0.41 3.75
C ASP A 225 11.34 -0.44 4.69
N LYS A 226 10.40 0.20 5.40
CA LYS A 226 9.46 -0.50 6.29
C LYS A 226 8.55 -1.43 5.50
N TYR A 227 8.03 -0.96 4.36
CA TYR A 227 7.15 -1.74 3.50
C TYR A 227 7.90 -2.87 2.79
N VAL A 228 9.12 -2.66 2.28
CA VAL A 228 9.97 -3.73 1.72
C VAL A 228 10.16 -4.85 2.73
N TYR A 229 10.55 -4.50 3.97
CA TYR A 229 10.79 -5.48 5.02
C TYR A 229 9.51 -6.28 5.35
N ARG A 230 8.36 -5.60 5.46
CA ARG A 230 7.09 -6.24 5.78
C ARG A 230 6.58 -7.10 4.61
N GLU A 231 6.64 -6.60 3.39
CA GLU A 231 6.27 -7.29 2.14
C GLU A 231 7.03 -8.61 2.04
N LYS A 232 8.36 -8.57 2.08
CA LYS A 232 9.21 -9.77 1.94
C LYS A 232 9.01 -10.77 3.08
N THR A 233 8.81 -10.27 4.29
CA THR A 233 8.48 -11.14 5.43
C THR A 233 7.12 -11.81 5.25
N ALA A 234 6.11 -11.09 4.75
CA ALA A 234 4.78 -11.62 4.46
C ALA A 234 4.84 -12.64 3.31
N GLN A 235 5.53 -12.31 2.21
CA GLN A 235 5.75 -13.22 1.08
C GLN A 235 6.40 -14.53 1.53
N ARG A 236 7.43 -14.46 2.38
CA ARG A 236 8.07 -15.66 2.93
C ARG A 236 7.12 -16.51 3.77
N LYS A 237 6.31 -15.89 4.64
CA LYS A 237 5.42 -16.58 5.59
C LYS A 237 4.16 -17.13 4.94
N HIS A 238 3.57 -16.39 4.01
CA HIS A 238 2.23 -16.67 3.47
C HIS A 238 2.23 -17.25 2.06
N ILE A 239 3.33 -17.12 1.31
CA ILE A 239 3.45 -17.67 -0.05
C ILE A 239 4.51 -18.78 -0.06
N LEU A 240 5.77 -18.44 0.22
CA LEU A 240 6.89 -19.39 0.06
C LEU A 240 6.79 -20.60 1.01
N TRP A 241 6.44 -20.36 2.28
CA TRP A 241 6.38 -21.43 3.28
C TRP A 241 5.22 -22.43 3.04
N PRO A 242 3.97 -22.01 2.79
CA PRO A 242 2.91 -22.93 2.39
C PRO A 242 3.24 -23.69 1.10
N TYR A 243 3.83 -23.01 0.11
CA TYR A 243 4.23 -23.63 -1.15
C TYR A 243 5.29 -24.73 -0.95
N LEU A 244 6.33 -24.45 -0.16
CA LEU A 244 7.34 -25.42 0.23
C LEU A 244 6.74 -26.64 0.95
N LYS A 245 5.80 -26.41 1.88
CA LYS A 245 5.12 -27.50 2.59
C LYS A 245 4.32 -28.41 1.67
N LEU A 246 3.73 -27.85 0.63
CA LEU A 246 2.91 -28.57 -0.34
C LEU A 246 3.77 -29.41 -1.29
N GLN A 247 4.82 -28.82 -1.88
CA GLN A 247 5.63 -29.49 -2.90
C GLN A 247 6.76 -30.35 -2.35
N ARG A 248 7.34 -29.97 -1.19
CA ARG A 248 8.48 -30.65 -0.55
C ARG A 248 9.67 -30.87 -1.50
N SER A 249 9.97 -29.88 -2.35
CA SER A 249 11.06 -29.96 -3.32
C SER A 249 12.32 -29.22 -2.83
N ALA A 250 13.50 -29.67 -3.29
CA ALA A 250 14.77 -29.02 -2.95
C ALA A 250 14.88 -27.57 -3.49
N PRO A 251 14.44 -27.25 -4.74
CA PRO A 251 14.49 -25.88 -5.25
C PRO A 251 13.71 -24.89 -4.37
N GLU A 252 12.49 -25.25 -3.97
CA GLU A 252 11.66 -24.39 -3.11
C GLU A 252 12.26 -24.19 -1.72
N PHE A 253 12.94 -25.22 -1.20
CA PHE A 253 13.66 -25.10 0.06
C PHE A 253 14.76 -24.04 -0.06
N PHE A 254 15.56 -24.03 -1.13
CA PHE A 254 16.60 -23.04 -1.34
C PHE A 254 16.04 -21.62 -1.54
N ILE A 255 14.90 -21.47 -2.23
CA ILE A 255 14.22 -20.17 -2.37
C ILE A 255 13.76 -19.63 -1.00
N TRP A 256 13.08 -20.47 -0.22
CA TRP A 256 12.63 -20.09 1.11
C TRP A 256 13.81 -19.82 2.06
N ALA A 257 14.83 -20.67 2.05
CA ALA A 257 16.02 -20.54 2.89
C ALA A 257 16.80 -19.27 2.54
N GLY A 258 16.96 -18.95 1.25
CA GLY A 258 17.58 -17.70 0.80
C GLY A 258 16.79 -16.46 1.27
N SER A 259 15.46 -16.50 1.24
CA SER A 259 14.63 -15.43 1.80
C SER A 259 14.75 -15.35 3.33
N LEU A 260 14.91 -16.47 4.02
CA LEU A 260 15.13 -16.51 5.46
C LEU A 260 16.48 -15.88 5.83
N THR A 261 17.57 -16.30 5.18
CA THR A 261 18.91 -15.79 5.43
C THR A 261 19.00 -14.30 5.11
N SER A 262 18.49 -13.85 3.96
CA SER A 262 18.42 -12.42 3.60
C SER A 262 17.64 -11.59 4.64
N GLY A 263 16.50 -12.11 5.11
CA GLY A 263 15.70 -11.44 6.15
C GLY A 263 16.39 -11.38 7.52
N LEU A 264 17.24 -12.35 7.84
CA LEU A 264 17.97 -12.45 9.11
C LEU A 264 19.25 -11.61 9.11
N LEU A 265 20.03 -11.68 8.03
CA LEU A 265 21.32 -11.00 7.90
C LEU A 265 21.17 -9.51 7.61
N SER A 266 20.44 -9.15 6.54
CA SER A 266 20.34 -7.76 6.09
C SER A 266 18.96 -7.14 6.30
N GLY A 267 17.98 -7.93 6.74
CA GLY A 267 16.59 -7.48 6.78
C GLY A 267 16.08 -7.16 5.38
N TYR A 268 16.44 -7.98 4.37
CA TYR A 268 16.13 -7.71 2.97
C TYR A 268 16.73 -6.38 2.47
N ALA A 269 17.99 -6.12 2.82
CA ALA A 269 18.75 -4.90 2.48
C ALA A 269 18.23 -3.58 3.09
N THR A 270 17.22 -3.63 3.97
CA THR A 270 16.64 -2.42 4.59
C THR A 270 17.31 -2.04 5.92
N LYS A 271 18.13 -2.93 6.50
CA LYS A 271 18.70 -2.76 7.86
C LYS A 271 20.22 -2.94 7.85
N PRO A 272 21.00 -1.93 7.41
CA PRO A 272 22.46 -2.03 7.31
C PRO A 272 23.13 -2.34 8.65
N VAL A 273 22.56 -1.83 9.76
CA VAL A 273 23.08 -2.11 11.12
C VAL A 273 23.11 -3.62 11.42
N ARG A 274 22.16 -4.41 10.91
CA ARG A 274 22.19 -5.88 11.11
C ARG A 274 23.37 -6.52 10.41
N VAL A 275 23.71 -6.06 9.21
CA VAL A 275 24.86 -6.55 8.44
C VAL A 275 26.15 -6.29 9.21
N LEU A 276 26.31 -5.07 9.75
CA LEU A 276 27.48 -4.72 10.56
C LEU A 276 27.60 -5.58 11.82
N LEU A 277 26.49 -5.84 12.51
CA LEU A 277 26.47 -6.71 13.70
C LEU A 277 26.81 -8.15 13.35
N TRP A 278 26.27 -8.69 12.25
CA TRP A 278 26.62 -10.03 11.79
C TRP A 278 28.08 -10.14 11.37
N GLY A 279 28.62 -9.11 10.69
CA GLY A 279 30.04 -9.05 10.35
C GLY A 279 30.93 -9.02 11.59
N MET A 280 30.58 -8.21 12.59
CA MET A 280 31.30 -8.18 13.86
C MET A 280 31.23 -9.52 14.60
N LEU A 281 30.08 -10.18 14.62
CA LEU A 281 29.91 -11.51 15.24
C LEU A 281 30.74 -12.58 14.52
N LEU A 282 30.80 -12.54 13.18
CA LEU A 282 31.63 -13.45 12.39
C LEU A 282 33.11 -13.23 12.68
N ALA A 283 33.58 -11.98 12.69
CA ALA A 283 34.96 -11.66 13.05
C ALA A 283 35.30 -12.12 14.48
N LEU A 284 34.43 -11.88 15.47
CA LEU A 284 34.64 -12.40 16.82
C LEU A 284 34.66 -13.94 16.88
N GLY A 285 33.84 -14.60 16.04
CA GLY A 285 33.85 -16.06 15.89
C GLY A 285 35.17 -16.59 15.34
N PHE A 286 35.71 -15.98 14.28
CA PHE A 286 37.02 -16.32 13.73
C PHE A 286 38.16 -16.01 14.71
N SER A 287 38.10 -14.88 15.43
CA SER A 287 39.04 -14.55 16.51
C SER A 287 39.08 -15.64 17.60
N GLY A 288 37.92 -16.15 18.03
CA GLY A 288 37.85 -17.27 18.96
C GLY A 288 38.43 -18.58 18.39
N LEU A 289 38.19 -18.82 17.09
CA LEU A 289 38.71 -19.99 16.39
C LEU A 289 40.24 -19.94 16.20
N TYR A 290 40.80 -18.76 15.93
CA TYR A 290 42.26 -18.55 15.89
C TYR A 290 42.91 -18.71 17.26
N LEU A 291 42.25 -18.24 18.33
CA LEU A 291 42.73 -18.46 19.69
C LEU A 291 42.75 -19.95 20.04
N TRP A 292 41.77 -20.73 19.56
CA TRP A 292 41.71 -22.17 19.78
C TRP A 292 42.74 -22.96 18.95
N LEU A 293 42.95 -22.59 17.69
CA LEU A 293 43.88 -23.28 16.78
C LEU A 293 45.34 -22.80 16.92
N GLY A 294 45.57 -21.67 17.59
CA GLY A 294 46.88 -21.06 17.82
C GLY A 294 47.19 -19.93 16.84
N THR A 295 47.69 -18.81 17.37
CA THR A 295 48.00 -17.62 16.59
C THR A 295 49.39 -17.69 15.93
N PRO A 296 49.71 -16.83 14.94
CA PRO A 296 51.00 -16.85 14.25
C PRO A 296 52.21 -16.50 15.14
N GLY A 297 52.03 -15.58 16.10
CA GLY A 297 53.11 -15.13 16.99
C GLY A 297 53.39 -16.07 18.17
N THR A 298 54.58 -15.94 18.75
CA THR A 298 54.94 -16.57 20.04
C THR A 298 54.58 -15.64 21.18
N HIS A 299 53.56 -15.98 21.97
CA HIS A 299 53.07 -15.14 23.06
C HIS A 299 53.34 -15.76 24.42
N GLU A 300 53.91 -14.97 25.35
CA GLU A 300 54.09 -15.39 26.74
C GLU A 300 52.81 -15.22 27.58
N SER A 301 51.84 -14.44 27.11
CA SER A 301 50.59 -14.12 27.81
C SER A 301 49.36 -14.44 26.97
N ILE A 302 48.34 -15.04 27.61
CA ILE A 302 47.04 -15.36 27.00
C ILE A 302 46.36 -14.09 26.46
N TRP A 303 46.53 -12.95 27.15
CA TRP A 303 45.97 -11.67 26.70
C TRP A 303 46.59 -11.16 25.40
N ALA A 304 47.88 -11.39 25.19
CA ALA A 304 48.56 -11.01 23.96
C ALA A 304 48.09 -11.86 22.77
N ALA A 305 47.90 -13.16 22.98
CA ALA A 305 47.32 -14.07 21.99
C ALA A 305 45.87 -13.70 21.63
N TYR A 306 45.07 -13.26 22.61
CA TYR A 306 43.71 -12.77 22.35
C TYR A 306 43.69 -11.50 21.50
N LEU A 307 44.55 -10.52 21.82
CA LEU A 307 44.62 -9.28 21.04
C LEU A 307 45.11 -9.54 19.62
N GLU A 308 46.09 -10.43 19.44
CA GLU A 308 46.56 -10.81 18.10
C GLU A 308 45.47 -11.55 17.31
N SER A 309 44.67 -12.43 17.95
CA SER A 309 43.60 -13.15 17.25
C SER A 309 42.46 -12.22 16.82
N VAL A 310 42.10 -11.22 17.63
CA VAL A 310 41.13 -10.18 17.28
C VAL A 310 41.68 -9.31 16.14
N TYR A 311 42.92 -8.84 16.24
CA TYR A 311 43.55 -8.04 15.20
C TYR A 311 43.65 -8.79 13.87
N LEU A 312 44.08 -10.06 13.91
CA LEU A 312 44.16 -10.92 12.73
C LEU A 312 42.79 -11.08 12.08
N SER A 313 41.75 -11.43 12.84
CA SER A 313 40.40 -11.60 12.29
C SER A 313 39.82 -10.30 11.73
N LEU A 314 40.00 -9.16 12.41
CA LEU A 314 39.51 -7.88 11.91
C LEU A 314 40.22 -7.47 10.61
N THR A 315 41.52 -7.72 10.47
CA THR A 315 42.29 -7.37 9.28
C THR A 315 41.98 -8.29 8.09
N THR A 316 41.81 -9.60 8.33
CA THR A 316 41.40 -10.57 7.31
C THR A 316 39.96 -10.35 6.88
N PHE A 317 39.02 -10.19 7.82
CA PHE A 317 37.61 -9.95 7.54
C PHE A 317 37.39 -8.61 6.82
N ALA A 318 38.11 -7.56 7.19
CA ALA A 318 38.07 -6.27 6.49
C ALA A 318 38.88 -6.26 5.18
N THR A 319 39.52 -7.37 4.80
CA THR A 319 40.34 -7.51 3.59
C THR A 319 41.51 -6.52 3.47
N LEU A 320 42.01 -5.99 4.61
CA LEU A 320 43.05 -4.96 4.65
C LEU A 320 44.45 -5.48 4.28
N GLY A 321 44.62 -6.79 4.10
CA GLY A 321 45.87 -7.44 3.69
C GLY A 321 46.78 -7.83 4.86
N PHE A 322 47.61 -8.85 4.65
CA PHE A 322 48.40 -9.56 5.68
C PHE A 322 49.70 -8.85 6.10
N GLY A 323 49.78 -7.52 6.02
CA GLY A 323 51.05 -6.77 6.08
C GLY A 323 51.97 -7.15 7.24
N ASP A 324 51.41 -7.41 8.42
CA ASP A 324 52.18 -7.53 9.66
C ASP A 324 52.01 -8.87 10.40
N VAL A 325 50.86 -9.56 10.25
CA VAL A 325 50.54 -10.80 10.96
C VAL A 325 50.01 -11.85 9.98
N ALA A 326 50.85 -12.84 9.67
CA ALA A 326 50.54 -13.90 8.72
C ALA A 326 51.06 -15.26 9.22
N TYR A 327 50.30 -16.32 8.97
CA TYR A 327 50.76 -17.69 9.22
C TYR A 327 51.92 -18.05 8.29
N SER A 328 52.97 -18.63 8.88
CA SER A 328 54.13 -19.17 8.16
C SER A 328 53.76 -20.39 7.30
N ALA A 329 54.64 -20.75 6.36
CA ALA A 329 54.39 -21.81 5.38
C ALA A 329 54.28 -23.23 5.98
N ASP A 330 54.70 -23.40 7.22
CA ASP A 330 54.57 -24.60 8.04
C ASP A 330 53.13 -24.91 8.49
N LYS A 331 52.23 -23.91 8.48
CA LYS A 331 50.81 -24.06 8.84
C LYS A 331 49.87 -23.77 7.65
N PRO A 332 49.84 -24.62 6.60
CA PRO A 332 49.08 -24.37 5.38
C PRO A 332 47.57 -24.28 5.59
N TRP A 333 47.02 -25.06 6.53
CA TRP A 333 45.58 -25.06 6.84
C TRP A 333 45.09 -23.74 7.44
N LEU A 334 45.90 -23.07 8.27
CA LEU A 334 45.54 -21.78 8.86
C LEU A 334 45.63 -20.64 7.85
N ARG A 335 46.52 -20.74 6.86
CA ARG A 335 46.54 -19.82 5.71
C ARG A 335 45.25 -19.94 4.91
N LEU A 336 44.84 -21.17 4.57
CA LEU A 336 43.57 -21.40 3.86
C LEU A 336 42.36 -20.86 4.64
N LEU A 337 42.34 -21.08 5.96
CA LEU A 337 41.31 -20.54 6.84
C LEU A 337 41.25 -19.00 6.80
N SER A 338 42.39 -18.33 6.92
CA SER A 338 42.44 -16.86 6.83
C SER A 338 42.03 -16.31 5.46
N THR A 339 42.32 -17.04 4.38
CA THR A 339 41.84 -16.67 3.04
C THR A 339 40.34 -16.91 2.89
N ALA A 340 39.79 -17.95 3.52
CA ALA A 340 38.36 -18.21 3.53
C ALA A 340 37.61 -17.14 4.33
N GLU A 341 38.16 -16.68 5.46
CA GLU A 341 37.60 -15.55 6.21
C GLU A 341 37.59 -14.26 5.38
N ALA A 342 38.67 -13.96 4.66
CA ALA A 342 38.71 -12.81 3.77
C ALA A 342 37.67 -12.91 2.63
N LEU A 343 37.43 -14.11 2.10
CA LEU A 343 36.37 -14.35 1.12
C LEU A 343 34.98 -14.13 1.73
N VAL A 344 34.77 -14.58 2.97
CA VAL A 344 33.50 -14.38 3.70
C VAL A 344 33.27 -12.90 4.01
N GLY A 345 34.31 -12.13 4.36
CA GLY A 345 34.19 -10.69 4.59
C GLY A 345 33.94 -9.87 3.32
N ALA A 346 34.33 -10.40 2.16
CA ALA A 346 34.14 -9.74 0.85
C ALA A 346 32.72 -9.93 0.26
N ILE A 347 31.94 -10.89 0.75
CA ILE A 347 30.58 -11.24 0.30
C ILE A 347 29.55 -10.61 1.26
#